data_AF-A0A1N7FT48-F1
#
_entry.id   AF-A0A1N7FT48-F1
#
_cell.length_a   1.000
_cell.length_b   1.000
_cell.length_c   1.000
_cell.angle_alpha   90.00
_cell.angle_beta   90.00
_cell.angle_gamma   90.00
#
_symmetry.space_group_name_H-M   'P 1'
#
loop_
_entity.id
_entity.type
_entity.pdbx_description
1 polymer ?
#
loop_
_entity_poly.entity_id
_entity_poly.type
_entity_poly.pdbx_seq_one_letter_code
_entity_poly.pdbx_strand_id
1 'polypeptide(L)'
;MSNLLEELGIELDCNLDVAVGNLEEFGALGGFRPEDNPDWYTIRQRDGEFVMGEEDFPKAVDEEIKRALCHINSMSARIAIADGGEGVKLNDDGKTLREEVAEEVDVDADELASYLQDGGANERRGKLDEVVEAVEDSDTFERPDSYDKIEWVPSATRHHLTKQVVARYGL
;
A
#
# COMPACT_ATOMS: atom_id res chain seq x y z
N MET A 1 -17.43 0.85 -38.86
CA MET A 1 -16.25 1.34 -38.11
C MET A 1 -15.29 0.20 -37.78
N SER A 2 -15.75 -0.94 -37.27
CA SER A 2 -14.90 -2.13 -37.01
C SER A 2 -14.09 -2.60 -38.24
N ASN A 3 -14.71 -2.67 -39.43
CA ASN A 3 -13.99 -3.11 -40.65
C ASN A 3 -12.84 -2.19 -41.11
N LEU A 4 -12.81 -0.90 -40.73
CA LEU A 4 -11.74 0.02 -41.16
C LEU A 4 -10.52 -0.06 -40.24
N LEU A 5 -10.73 -0.44 -38.98
CA LEU A 5 -9.69 -0.54 -37.95
C LEU A 5 -8.89 -1.84 -38.10
N GLU A 6 -9.57 -2.95 -38.41
CA GLU A 6 -8.92 -4.22 -38.77
C GLU A 6 -8.07 -4.10 -40.06
N GLU A 7 -8.55 -3.35 -41.05
CA GLU A 7 -7.83 -3.15 -42.33
C GLU A 7 -6.56 -2.30 -42.18
N LEU A 8 -6.47 -1.50 -41.10
CA LEU A 8 -5.30 -0.67 -40.76
C LEU A 8 -4.36 -1.32 -39.72
N GLY A 9 -4.70 -2.50 -39.19
CA GLY A 9 -3.88 -3.20 -38.20
C GLY A 9 -3.74 -2.46 -36.86
N ILE A 10 -4.72 -1.63 -36.51
CA ILE A 10 -4.68 -0.82 -35.28
C ILE A 10 -5.38 -1.61 -34.17
N GLU A 11 -4.59 -2.22 -33.28
CA GLU A 11 -5.10 -2.70 -31.99
C GLU A 11 -5.42 -1.50 -31.09
N LEU A 12 -6.69 -1.38 -30.70
CA LEU A 12 -7.14 -0.38 -29.75
C LEU A 12 -6.99 -0.95 -28.34
N ASP A 13 -5.79 -0.83 -27.79
CA ASP A 13 -5.55 -1.01 -26.36
C ASP A 13 -6.25 0.12 -25.59
N CYS A 14 -7.52 -0.10 -25.28
CA CYS A 14 -8.32 0.82 -24.49
C CYS A 14 -7.99 0.56 -23.02
N ASN A 15 -7.18 1.40 -22.39
CA ASN A 15 -7.18 1.45 -20.93
C ASN A 15 -8.60 1.82 -20.46
N LEU A 16 -9.11 1.14 -19.43
CA LEU A 16 -10.44 1.38 -18.85
C LEU A 16 -10.66 2.86 -18.55
N ASP A 17 -9.65 3.56 -18.02
CA ASP A 17 -9.74 4.99 -17.72
C ASP A 17 -9.98 5.84 -18.97
N VAL A 18 -9.34 5.49 -20.08
CA VAL A 18 -9.52 6.16 -21.37
C VAL A 18 -10.92 5.89 -21.92
N ALA A 19 -11.40 4.65 -21.79
CA ALA A 19 -12.75 4.29 -22.21
C ALA A 19 -13.84 5.00 -21.39
N VAL A 20 -13.69 5.05 -20.07
CA VAL A 20 -14.61 5.75 -19.16
C VAL A 20 -14.57 7.26 -19.43
N GLY A 21 -13.38 7.86 -19.53
CA GLY A 21 -13.22 9.29 -19.82
C GLY A 21 -13.86 9.68 -21.15
N ASN A 22 -13.68 8.89 -22.21
CA ASN A 22 -14.32 9.13 -23.49
C ASN A 22 -15.86 9.04 -23.40
N LEU A 23 -16.40 8.10 -22.61
CA LEU A 23 -17.85 7.94 -22.41
C LEU A 23 -18.45 9.08 -21.57
N GLU A 24 -17.70 9.63 -20.62
CA GLU A 24 -18.08 10.83 -19.86
C GLU A 24 -18.03 12.09 -20.74
N GLU A 25 -16.97 12.28 -21.53
CA GLU A 25 -16.84 13.42 -22.47
C GLU A 25 -17.95 13.40 -23.53
N PHE A 26 -18.29 12.21 -24.03
CA PHE A 26 -19.42 12.02 -24.95
C PHE A 26 -20.79 12.22 -24.27
N GLY A 27 -20.85 12.33 -22.94
CA GLY A 27 -22.08 12.49 -22.18
C GLY A 27 -22.94 11.22 -22.10
N ALA A 28 -22.35 10.06 -22.36
CA ALA A 28 -23.03 8.77 -22.21
C ALA A 28 -23.03 8.26 -20.76
N LEU A 29 -21.94 8.53 -20.03
CA LEU A 29 -21.84 8.28 -18.61
C LEU A 29 -21.92 9.59 -17.82
N GLY A 30 -22.58 9.54 -16.68
CA GLY A 30 -22.44 10.52 -15.62
C GLY A 30 -21.68 9.90 -14.44
N GLY A 31 -20.65 10.59 -13.95
CA GLY A 31 -20.03 10.28 -12.68
C GLY A 31 -20.85 10.85 -11.53
N PHE A 32 -21.10 10.04 -10.51
CA PHE A 32 -21.61 10.50 -9.21
C PHE A 32 -20.60 10.17 -8.13
N ARG A 33 -20.11 11.22 -7.49
CA ARG A 33 -19.37 11.16 -6.24
C ARG A 33 -20.11 12.07 -5.26
N PRO A 34 -20.53 11.58 -4.08
CA PRO A 34 -21.03 12.47 -3.04
C PRO A 34 -20.01 13.56 -2.76
N GLU A 35 -20.42 14.84 -2.77
CA GLU A 35 -19.52 15.98 -2.54
C GLU A 35 -18.83 15.91 -1.17
N ASP A 36 -19.44 15.21 -0.21
CA ASP A 36 -18.92 15.02 1.14
C ASP A 36 -17.85 13.92 1.25
N ASN A 37 -17.58 13.16 0.18
CA ASN A 37 -16.57 12.11 0.22
C ASN A 37 -15.15 12.67 0.04
N PRO A 38 -14.18 12.24 0.86
CA PRO A 38 -12.78 12.65 0.70
C PRO A 38 -12.21 12.11 -0.61
N ASP A 39 -11.15 12.77 -1.11
CA ASP A 39 -10.44 12.33 -2.31
C ASP A 39 -9.89 10.91 -2.19
N TRP A 40 -9.36 10.62 -1.01
CA TRP A 40 -8.72 9.37 -0.64
C TRP A 40 -9.17 8.98 0.77
N TYR A 41 -9.20 7.68 1.01
CA TYR A 41 -9.31 7.10 2.33
C TYR A 41 -7.95 6.57 2.75
N THR A 42 -7.54 6.90 3.96
CA THR A 42 -6.34 6.31 4.55
C THR A 42 -6.75 5.10 5.38
N ILE A 43 -6.33 3.91 4.96
CA ILE A 43 -6.76 2.64 5.54
C ILE A 43 -5.54 1.88 6.08
N ARG A 44 -5.61 1.46 7.33
CA ARG A 44 -4.64 0.54 7.92
C ARG A 44 -4.97 -0.89 7.50
N GLN A 45 -4.08 -1.55 6.77
CA GLN A 45 -4.38 -2.86 6.18
C GLN A 45 -4.61 -3.96 7.23
N ARG A 46 -3.90 -3.90 8.36
CA ARG A 46 -3.98 -4.89 9.46
C ARG A 46 -5.41 -5.21 9.91
N ASP A 47 -6.27 -4.18 10.02
CA ASP A 47 -7.64 -4.33 10.51
C ASP A 47 -8.69 -3.61 9.67
N GLY A 48 -8.30 -2.96 8.58
CA GLY A 48 -9.19 -2.22 7.69
C GLY A 48 -9.74 -0.93 8.30
N GLU A 49 -9.16 -0.44 9.39
CA GLU A 49 -9.61 0.79 10.04
C GLU A 49 -9.26 2.03 9.20
N PHE A 50 -10.22 2.95 9.08
CA PHE A 50 -10.01 4.25 8.48
C PHE A 50 -9.28 5.17 9.47
N VAL A 51 -8.06 5.55 9.14
CA VAL A 51 -7.17 6.36 9.99
C VAL A 51 -6.96 7.72 9.34
N MET A 52 -8.00 8.54 9.39
CA MET A 52 -8.12 9.81 8.64
C MET A 52 -7.90 11.03 9.53
N GLY A 53 -7.36 12.11 8.95
CA GLY A 53 -7.26 13.41 9.60
C GLY A 53 -5.98 13.65 10.38
N GLU A 54 -5.82 14.85 10.92
CA GLU A 54 -4.56 15.34 11.52
C GLU A 54 -4.19 14.63 12.83
N GLU A 55 -5.15 13.99 13.51
CA GLU A 55 -4.91 13.34 14.80
C GLU A 55 -4.73 11.82 14.67
N ASP A 56 -5.62 11.14 13.95
CA ASP A 56 -5.63 9.68 13.90
C ASP A 56 -4.58 9.12 12.93
N PHE A 57 -4.32 9.82 11.82
CA PHE A 57 -3.32 9.36 10.84
C PHE A 57 -1.90 9.31 11.42
N PRO A 58 -1.36 10.38 12.04
CA PRO A 58 -0.01 10.30 12.62
C PRO A 58 0.11 9.25 13.73
N LYS A 59 -0.93 9.11 14.56
CA LYS A 59 -0.96 8.10 15.63
C LYS A 59 -0.93 6.69 15.07
N ALA A 60 -1.73 6.40 14.04
CA ALA A 60 -1.76 5.09 13.40
C ALA A 60 -0.39 4.74 12.80
N VAL A 61 0.26 5.69 12.13
CA VAL A 61 1.64 5.53 11.61
C VAL A 61 2.62 5.21 12.74
N ASP A 62 2.57 5.96 13.84
CA ASP A 62 3.46 5.75 14.99
C ASP A 62 3.23 4.40 15.68
N GLU A 63 1.99 3.92 15.74
CA GLU A 63 1.65 2.61 16.31
C GLU A 63 2.16 1.47 15.44
N GLU A 64 1.99 1.55 14.12
CA GLU A 64 2.44 0.53 13.19
C GLU A 64 3.98 0.47 13.11
N ILE A 65 4.66 1.63 13.14
CA ILE A 65 6.13 1.68 13.27
C ILE A 65 6.62 1.00 14.55
N LYS A 66 5.95 1.24 15.69
CA LYS A 66 6.32 0.58 16.96
C LYS A 66 6.15 -0.93 16.88
N ARG A 67 5.10 -1.41 16.21
CA ARG A 67 4.84 -2.86 16.03
C ARG A 67 5.89 -3.49 15.10
N ALA A 68 6.23 -2.84 13.99
CA ALA A 68 7.29 -3.27 13.09
C ALA A 68 8.65 -3.35 13.81
N LEU A 69 9.03 -2.29 14.55
CA LEU A 69 10.26 -2.29 15.34
C LEU A 69 10.25 -3.37 16.44
N CYS A 70 9.11 -3.63 17.08
CA CYS A 70 8.97 -4.70 18.06
C CYS A 70 9.28 -6.07 17.44
N HIS A 71 8.75 -6.35 16.25
CA HIS A 71 9.05 -7.56 15.51
C HIS A 71 10.53 -7.66 15.11
N ILE A 72 11.08 -6.60 14.52
CA ILE A 72 12.50 -6.57 14.12
C ILE A 72 13.42 -6.83 15.32
N ASN A 73 13.12 -6.20 16.46
CA ASN A 73 13.86 -6.40 17.70
C ASN A 73 13.71 -7.82 18.25
N SER A 74 12.53 -8.43 18.19
CA SER A 74 12.31 -9.77 18.74
C SER A 74 13.03 -10.85 17.94
N MET A 75 13.13 -10.69 16.63
CA MET A 75 13.86 -11.61 15.75
C MET A 75 15.37 -11.44 15.83
N SER A 76 15.83 -10.23 16.16
CA SER A 76 17.25 -9.92 16.34
C SER A 76 17.75 -10.18 17.77
N ALA A 77 16.84 -10.48 18.71
CA ALA A 77 17.20 -10.83 20.07
C ALA A 77 17.72 -12.28 20.16
N ARG A 78 18.56 -12.55 21.16
CA ARG A 78 18.98 -13.92 21.48
C ARG A 78 17.76 -14.74 21.92
N ILE A 79 17.51 -15.83 21.20
CA ILE A 79 16.46 -16.81 21.47
C ILE A 79 17.08 -18.13 21.92
N ALA A 80 16.40 -18.81 22.84
CA ALA A 80 16.77 -20.17 23.22
C ALA A 80 16.46 -21.12 22.06
N ILE A 81 17.47 -21.82 21.57
CA ILE A 81 17.34 -22.84 20.51
C ILE A 81 17.34 -24.25 21.12
N ALA A 82 16.69 -25.18 20.44
CA ALA A 82 16.33 -26.51 20.96
C ALA A 82 17.52 -27.34 21.50
N ASP A 83 18.75 -27.08 21.05
CA ASP A 83 19.98 -27.73 21.53
C ASP A 83 20.62 -27.06 22.77
N GLY A 84 19.89 -26.20 23.47
CA GLY A 84 20.35 -25.59 24.72
C GLY A 84 21.35 -24.45 24.56
N GLY A 85 21.46 -23.88 23.35
CA GLY A 85 22.19 -22.65 23.08
C GLY A 85 21.28 -21.42 23.09
N GLU A 86 21.86 -20.24 23.33
CA GLU A 86 21.26 -18.95 22.94
C GLU A 86 21.83 -18.58 21.57
N GLY A 87 20.97 -18.34 20.58
CA GLY A 87 21.37 -17.94 19.23
C GLY A 87 20.46 -16.83 18.70
N VAL A 88 20.90 -16.14 17.65
CA VAL A 88 20.08 -15.19 16.90
C VAL A 88 19.68 -15.87 15.60
N LYS A 89 18.45 -15.67 15.12
CA LYS A 89 18.07 -16.14 13.79
C LYS A 89 18.80 -15.27 12.76
N LEU A 90 19.56 -15.91 11.88
CA LEU A 90 20.29 -15.25 10.80
C LEU A 90 19.79 -15.76 9.45
N ASN A 91 19.88 -14.92 8.43
CA ASN A 91 19.72 -15.34 7.03
C ASN A 91 20.99 -16.04 6.50
N ASP A 92 20.95 -16.45 5.23
CA ASP A 92 22.05 -17.17 4.58
C ASP A 92 23.36 -16.36 4.51
N ASP A 93 23.25 -15.02 4.57
CA ASP A 93 24.40 -14.09 4.64
C ASP A 93 24.90 -13.85 6.07
N GLY A 94 24.28 -14.47 7.07
CA GLY A 94 24.65 -14.29 8.48
C GLY A 94 24.14 -12.97 9.09
N LYS A 95 23.15 -12.33 8.47
CA LYS A 95 22.53 -11.09 8.93
C LYS A 95 21.27 -11.36 9.75
N THR A 96 21.03 -10.52 10.75
CA THR A 96 19.76 -10.44 11.48
C THR A 96 18.68 -9.77 10.63
N LEU A 97 17.41 -9.92 11.00
CA LEU A 97 16.30 -9.22 10.35
C LEU A 97 16.54 -7.70 10.33
N ARG A 98 17.12 -7.14 11.39
CA ARG A 98 17.42 -5.71 11.45
C ARG A 98 18.43 -5.30 10.38
N GLU A 99 19.50 -6.07 10.23
CA GLU A 99 20.56 -5.77 9.26
C GLU A 99 20.06 -5.94 7.82
N GLU A 100 19.26 -6.98 7.55
CA GLU A 100 18.64 -7.20 6.24
C GLU A 100 17.69 -6.05 5.85
N VAL A 101 16.78 -5.67 6.74
CA VAL A 101 15.85 -4.56 6.49
C VAL A 101 16.61 -3.23 6.35
N ALA A 102 17.62 -2.99 7.18
CA ALA A 102 18.38 -1.75 7.12
C ALA A 102 19.16 -1.61 5.82
N GLU A 103 19.74 -2.70 5.32
CA GLU A 103 20.40 -2.73 4.01
C GLU A 103 19.42 -2.46 2.87
N GLU A 104 18.21 -3.06 2.90
CA GLU A 104 17.21 -2.86 1.85
C GLU A 104 16.74 -1.39 1.78
N VAL A 105 16.63 -0.72 2.93
CA VAL A 105 16.25 0.71 2.99
C VAL A 105 17.46 1.66 3.00
N ASP A 106 18.67 1.16 2.74
CA ASP A 106 19.94 1.92 2.64
C ASP A 106 20.26 2.78 3.89
N VAL A 107 20.12 2.19 5.08
CA VAL A 107 20.48 2.82 6.37
C VAL A 107 21.32 1.90 7.24
N ASP A 108 22.02 2.49 8.21
CA ASP A 108 22.69 1.69 9.24
C ASP A 108 21.67 1.00 10.15
N ALA A 109 21.93 -0.26 10.52
CA ALA A 109 21.03 -1.06 11.36
C ALA A 109 20.72 -0.40 12.72
N ASP A 110 21.70 0.29 13.30
CA ASP A 110 21.52 1.04 14.55
C ASP A 110 20.66 2.31 14.38
N GLU A 111 20.59 2.85 13.16
CA GLU A 111 19.84 4.06 12.82
C GLU A 111 18.40 3.76 12.36
N LEU A 112 18.07 2.51 12.03
CA LEU A 112 16.74 2.12 11.50
C LEU A 112 15.55 2.64 12.34
N ALA A 113 15.68 2.63 13.66
CA ALA A 113 14.62 3.13 14.55
C ALA A 113 14.46 4.67 14.45
N SER A 114 15.58 5.39 14.35
CA SER A 114 15.57 6.83 14.15
C SER A 114 15.10 7.19 12.74
N TYR A 115 15.52 6.43 11.73
CA TYR A 115 15.06 6.57 10.34
C TYR A 115 13.53 6.55 10.27
N LEU A 116 12.90 5.51 10.82
CA LEU A 116 11.44 5.36 10.82
C LEU A 116 10.70 6.46 11.58
N GLN A 117 11.32 7.03 12.61
CA GLN A 117 10.70 8.07 13.44
C GLN A 117 10.92 9.50 12.91
N ASP A 118 11.85 9.68 11.99
CA ASP A 118 12.20 10.98 11.43
C ASP A 118 11.22 11.44 10.35
N GLY A 119 10.91 12.74 10.34
CA GLY A 119 10.04 13.37 9.36
C GLY A 119 8.55 13.45 9.75
N GLY A 120 7.74 13.95 8.81
CA GLY A 120 6.29 14.08 8.97
C GLY A 120 5.55 12.74 8.87
N ALA A 121 4.27 12.69 9.26
CA ALA A 121 3.48 11.45 9.25
C ALA A 121 3.44 10.76 7.87
N ASN A 122 3.36 11.54 6.77
CA ASN A 122 3.40 10.99 5.40
C ASN A 122 4.75 10.36 5.04
N GLU A 123 5.85 11.00 5.46
CA GLU A 123 7.21 10.48 5.22
C GLU A 123 7.41 9.21 6.03
N ARG A 124 7.07 9.24 7.32
CA ARG A 124 7.14 8.07 8.22
C ARG A 124 6.27 6.90 7.72
N ARG A 125 5.10 7.18 7.15
CA ARG A 125 4.26 6.17 6.47
C ARG A 125 4.96 5.55 5.27
N GLY A 126 5.64 6.36 4.45
CA GLY A 126 6.45 5.86 3.33
C GLY A 126 7.58 4.94 3.79
N LYS A 127 8.32 5.36 4.82
CA LYS A 127 9.39 4.55 5.42
C LYS A 127 8.88 3.24 6.03
N LEU A 128 7.70 3.26 6.63
CA LEU A 128 7.02 2.04 7.11
C LEU A 128 6.69 1.09 5.95
N ASP A 129 6.22 1.63 4.82
CA ASP A 129 5.92 0.87 3.59
C ASP A 129 7.15 0.10 3.12
N GLU A 130 8.28 0.78 2.98
CA GLU A 130 9.59 0.21 2.60
C GLU A 130 10.02 -0.91 3.55
N VAL A 131 9.87 -0.69 4.87
CA VAL A 131 10.19 -1.72 5.87
C VAL A 131 9.25 -2.91 5.80
N VAL A 132 7.96 -2.71 5.53
CA VAL A 132 7.03 -3.83 5.35
C VAL A 132 7.42 -4.64 4.13
N GLU A 133 7.69 -3.99 3.00
CA GLU A 133 8.14 -4.63 1.76
C GLU A 133 9.44 -5.42 1.97
N ALA A 134 10.45 -4.81 2.61
CA ALA A 134 11.71 -5.48 2.90
C ALA A 134 11.55 -6.77 3.73
N VAL A 135 10.56 -6.81 4.64
CA VAL A 135 10.27 -8.03 5.41
C VAL A 135 9.44 -9.03 4.60
N GLU A 136 8.52 -8.57 3.76
CA GLU A 136 7.71 -9.43 2.89
C GLU A 136 8.54 -10.13 1.80
N ASP A 137 9.54 -9.44 1.28
CA ASP A 137 10.46 -9.95 0.26
C ASP A 137 11.58 -10.83 0.87
N SER A 138 11.66 -10.94 2.20
CA SER A 138 12.63 -11.79 2.87
C SER A 138 12.33 -13.28 2.69
N ASP A 139 13.25 -14.02 2.09
CA ASP A 139 13.18 -15.48 2.00
C ASP A 139 13.36 -16.18 3.37
N THR A 140 13.94 -15.48 4.35
CA THR A 140 14.30 -16.06 5.66
C THR A 140 13.31 -15.70 6.75
N PHE A 141 12.85 -14.45 6.77
CA PHE A 141 12.08 -13.89 7.88
C PHE A 141 10.63 -13.71 7.48
N GLU A 142 9.73 -14.32 8.24
CA GLU A 142 8.30 -14.20 7.99
C GLU A 142 7.75 -12.91 8.61
N ARG A 143 6.96 -12.14 7.84
CA ARG A 143 6.18 -11.04 8.39
C ARG A 143 5.02 -11.59 9.25
N PRO A 144 4.85 -11.14 10.50
CA PRO A 144 3.67 -11.46 11.29
C PRO A 144 2.51 -10.50 10.96
N ASP A 145 1.28 -10.95 11.18
CA ASP A 145 0.05 -10.12 11.08
C ASP A 145 -0.05 -8.98 12.12
N SER A 146 1.01 -8.75 12.90
CA SER A 146 1.02 -7.82 14.03
C SER A 146 1.18 -6.36 13.63
N TYR A 147 1.64 -6.11 12.40
CA TYR A 147 1.73 -4.79 11.77
C TYR A 147 1.50 -4.90 10.27
N ASP A 148 1.08 -3.79 9.66
CA ASP A 148 0.88 -3.72 8.21
C ASP A 148 1.00 -2.29 7.66
N LYS A 149 0.91 -2.16 6.34
CA LYS A 149 0.92 -0.89 5.61
C LYS A 149 -0.29 -0.03 5.95
N ILE A 150 -0.12 1.27 5.74
CA ILE A 150 -1.21 2.25 5.74
C ILE A 150 -1.30 2.80 4.32
N GLU A 151 -2.42 2.50 3.65
CA GLU A 151 -2.63 2.77 2.23
C GLU A 151 -3.58 3.94 1.98
N TRP A 152 -3.39 4.56 0.82
CA TRP A 152 -4.25 5.58 0.26
C TRP A 152 -5.15 4.94 -0.78
N VAL A 153 -6.42 4.74 -0.42
CA VAL A 153 -7.42 4.14 -1.31
C VAL A 153 -8.27 5.25 -1.91
N PRO A 154 -8.30 5.42 -3.25
CA PRO A 154 -9.10 6.48 -3.86
C PRO A 154 -10.58 6.21 -3.62
N SER A 155 -11.37 7.26 -3.39
CA SER A 155 -12.82 7.08 -3.30
C SER A 155 -13.36 6.60 -4.66
N ALA A 156 -14.24 5.59 -4.63
CA ALA A 156 -14.83 5.07 -5.85
C ALA A 156 -15.81 6.07 -6.47
N THR A 157 -15.57 6.45 -7.73
CA THR A 157 -16.55 7.16 -8.55
C THR A 157 -17.61 6.18 -9.02
N ARG A 158 -18.89 6.49 -8.78
CA ARG A 158 -20.00 5.66 -9.29
C ARG A 158 -20.46 6.20 -10.64
N HIS A 159 -20.27 5.44 -11.70
CA HIS A 159 -20.77 5.81 -13.02
C HIS A 159 -22.20 5.30 -13.23
N HIS A 160 -23.02 6.09 -13.92
CA HIS A 160 -24.36 5.71 -14.35
C HIS A 160 -24.61 6.17 -15.78
N LEU A 161 -25.47 5.46 -16.51
CA LEU A 161 -25.88 5.91 -17.84
C LEU A 161 -26.69 7.20 -17.71
N THR A 162 -26.41 8.17 -18.58
CA THR A 162 -27.18 9.41 -18.58
C THR A 162 -28.61 9.18 -19.06
N LYS A 163 -29.54 10.04 -18.62
CA LYS A 163 -30.96 9.96 -19.03
C LYS A 163 -31.13 9.99 -20.56
N GLN A 164 -30.24 10.67 -21.28
CA GLN A 164 -30.25 10.69 -22.75
C GLN A 164 -29.94 9.33 -23.36
N VAL A 165 -28.94 8.61 -22.84
CA VAL A 165 -28.60 7.27 -23.33
C VAL A 165 -29.72 6.28 -23.01
N VAL A 166 -30.24 6.29 -21.78
CA VAL A 166 -31.36 5.44 -21.37
C VAL A 166 -32.58 5.66 -22.29
N ALA A 167 -32.96 6.92 -22.53
CA ALA A 167 -34.08 7.25 -23.42
C ALA A 167 -33.83 6.89 -24.89
N ARG A 168 -32.59 7.00 -25.38
CA ARG A 168 -32.23 6.73 -26.78
C ARG A 168 -32.20 5.23 -27.10
N TYR A 169 -31.83 4.39 -26.14
CA TYR A 169 -31.67 2.95 -26.35
C TYR A 169 -32.74 2.09 -25.66
N GLY A 170 -33.69 2.70 -24.94
CA GLY A 170 -34.82 2.00 -24.33
C GLY A 170 -34.41 1.04 -23.21
N LEU A 171 -33.41 1.45 -22.42
CA LEU A 171 -32.89 0.71 -21.27
C LEU A 171 -33.66 1.00 -19.98
#